data_AF-A0A7W2RLF8-F1
#
_entry.id   AF-A0A7W2RLF8-F1
#
_cell.length_a   1.000
_cell.length_b   1.000
_cell.length_c   1.000
_cell.angle_alpha   90.00
_cell.angle_beta   90.00
_cell.angle_gamma   90.00
#
_symmetry.space_group_name_H-M   'P 1'
#
loop_
_entity.id
_entity.type
_entity.pdbx_description
1 polymer ?
#
loop_
_entity_poly.entity_id
_entity_poly.type
_entity_poly.pdbx_seq_one_letter_code
_entity_poly.pdbx_strand_id
1 'polypeptide(L)'
;MIIKKILISLVVFTSLSLCFFITDYREKIAIAEITRQQLSILETLDLFINTDERLVQLLAKGNNKAWLHLAKLHGDSDANTAYQLAEYFRRDKQITSAELWYRVAIRQQHVAARIALANIYFKQQQYADIKPLLLPIAGNNNALAILYKIALYQGDLAFIAEHKNRLSQGGNIGLYNELEQFSVFSESQEQMKGEEKLAYNIEHNIEKNIEDNIKKNSACSVDVQLFATSLKGLRHGQKLMSAFEHHKLAKYICLRTPKYIPAEAINCLHGVSENISCNTSVWITRNDINTRYLGVIVEQGGANVDQGIMYIDQDDNLDVLIHELSHFVGFVDEYPLPKQHQKCQQVQQSPFAHNLVVLTDFYQGEREKLRTSILSQVPWRNLIKHSTPILSKYQQGWTLGTPVTYQNEIGLFTTASCNKQRTTQAFKPLASRTKLEYFELYFPEIYLNIIELAPRLFLMPNYHFNLKRDLAH
;
A
#
# COMPACT_ATOMS: atom_id res chain seq x y z
N MET A 1 -8.89 -86.29 19.37
CA MET A 1 -7.56 -85.64 19.38
C MET A 1 -7.08 -85.21 17.99
N ILE A 2 -7.35 -86.00 16.93
CA ILE A 2 -6.96 -85.71 15.53
C ILE A 2 -7.65 -84.45 14.96
N ILE A 3 -8.96 -84.29 15.16
CA ILE A 3 -9.71 -83.10 14.68
C ILE A 3 -9.16 -81.79 15.28
N LYS A 4 -8.78 -81.79 16.57
CA LYS A 4 -8.16 -80.64 17.24
C LYS A 4 -6.79 -80.28 16.62
N LYS A 5 -5.97 -81.28 16.29
CA LYS A 5 -4.66 -81.07 15.64
C LYS A 5 -4.82 -80.57 14.19
N ILE A 6 -5.82 -81.08 13.46
CA ILE A 6 -6.16 -80.60 12.11
C ILE A 6 -6.64 -79.16 12.16
N LEU A 7 -7.51 -78.80 13.11
CA LEU A 7 -7.99 -77.42 13.28
C LEU A 7 -6.85 -76.45 13.61
N ILE A 8 -5.94 -76.84 14.51
CA ILE A 8 -4.77 -76.02 14.86
C ILE A 8 -3.84 -75.87 13.65
N SER A 9 -3.60 -76.96 12.91
CA SER A 9 -2.78 -76.90 11.69
C SER A 9 -3.41 -76.02 10.61
N LEU A 10 -4.74 -76.06 10.45
CA LEU A 10 -5.47 -75.22 9.50
C LEU A 10 -5.37 -73.74 9.88
N VAL A 11 -5.58 -73.41 11.17
CA VAL A 11 -5.45 -72.04 11.68
C VAL A 11 -4.02 -71.51 11.51
N VAL A 12 -3.00 -72.33 11.80
CA VAL A 12 -1.60 -71.95 11.60
C VAL A 12 -1.31 -71.70 10.12
N PHE A 13 -1.80 -72.55 9.21
CA PHE A 13 -1.57 -72.39 7.77
C PHE A 13 -2.28 -71.15 7.21
N THR A 14 -3.52 -70.88 7.64
CA THR A 14 -4.25 -69.66 7.24
C THR A 14 -3.57 -68.40 7.76
N SER A 15 -3.06 -68.42 8.99
CA SER A 15 -2.34 -67.29 9.57
C SER A 15 -1.00 -67.04 8.87
N LEU A 16 -0.26 -68.10 8.52
CA LEU A 16 1.00 -67.97 7.78
C LEU A 16 0.77 -67.37 6.38
N SER A 17 -0.25 -67.86 5.67
CA SER A 17 -0.64 -67.35 4.35
C SER A 17 -0.99 -65.87 4.41
N LEU A 18 -1.79 -65.45 5.41
CA LEU A 18 -2.15 -64.05 5.63
C LEU A 18 -0.91 -63.16 5.85
N CYS A 19 0.07 -63.64 6.63
CA CYS A 19 1.33 -62.93 6.85
C CYS A 19 2.13 -62.74 5.56
N PHE A 20 2.16 -63.73 4.66
CA PHE A 20 2.82 -63.59 3.35
C PHE A 20 2.11 -62.57 2.45
N PHE A 21 0.78 -62.53 2.46
CA PHE A 21 0.03 -61.51 1.72
C PHE A 21 0.29 -60.09 2.24
N ILE A 22 0.28 -59.91 3.56
CA ILE A 22 0.55 -58.61 4.18
C ILE A 22 1.97 -58.13 3.88
N THR A 23 2.95 -59.04 3.91
CA THR A 23 4.36 -58.70 3.61
C THR A 23 4.57 -58.34 2.14
N ASP A 24 3.98 -59.07 1.19
CA ASP A 24 4.01 -58.73 -0.25
C ASP A 24 3.43 -57.33 -0.50
N TYR A 25 2.29 -57.00 0.10
CA TYR A 25 1.68 -55.68 -0.07
C TYR A 25 2.51 -54.55 0.58
N ARG A 26 3.15 -54.81 1.72
CA ARG A 26 4.08 -53.85 2.34
C ARG A 26 5.30 -53.59 1.45
N GLU A 27 5.82 -54.61 0.76
CA GLU A 27 6.89 -54.44 -0.21
C GLU A 27 6.45 -53.60 -1.41
N LYS A 28 5.25 -53.88 -1.96
CA LYS A 28 4.64 -53.08 -3.04
C LYS A 28 4.42 -51.61 -2.65
N ILE A 29 4.12 -51.33 -1.37
CA ILE A 29 4.10 -49.95 -0.86
C ILE A 29 5.50 -49.34 -0.94
N ALA A 30 6.53 -50.03 -0.44
CA ALA A 30 7.90 -49.52 -0.37
C ALA A 30 8.49 -49.18 -1.75
N ILE A 31 8.07 -49.88 -2.81
CA ILE A 31 8.52 -49.63 -4.19
C ILE A 31 7.58 -48.74 -5.02
N ALA A 32 6.49 -48.25 -4.42
CA ALA A 32 5.48 -47.40 -5.07
C ALA A 32 4.65 -48.10 -6.17
N GLU A 33 4.31 -49.37 -5.98
CA GLU A 33 3.57 -50.19 -6.96
C GLU A 33 2.21 -50.70 -6.45
N ILE A 34 1.88 -50.47 -5.18
CA ILE A 34 0.59 -50.89 -4.64
C ILE A 34 -0.58 -50.26 -5.41
N THR A 35 -1.63 -51.02 -5.68
CA THR A 35 -2.86 -50.50 -6.30
C THR A 35 -3.91 -50.13 -5.25
N ARG A 36 -4.94 -49.36 -5.63
CA ARG A 36 -6.04 -49.01 -4.70
C ARG A 36 -6.77 -50.24 -4.15
N GLN A 37 -6.99 -51.25 -4.99
CA GLN A 37 -7.64 -52.50 -4.57
C GLN A 37 -6.79 -53.27 -3.56
N GLN A 38 -5.47 -53.35 -3.80
CA GLN A 38 -4.54 -54.00 -2.88
C GLN A 38 -4.44 -53.23 -1.56
N LEU A 39 -4.42 -51.90 -1.60
CA LEU A 39 -4.42 -51.05 -0.41
C LEU A 39 -5.67 -51.27 0.44
N SER A 40 -6.86 -51.29 -0.19
CA SER A 40 -8.11 -51.55 0.52
C SER A 40 -8.13 -52.94 1.19
N ILE A 41 -7.64 -53.96 0.50
CA ILE A 41 -7.48 -55.30 1.11
C ILE A 41 -6.50 -55.22 2.28
N LEU A 42 -5.34 -54.57 2.11
CA LEU A 42 -4.34 -54.43 3.16
C LEU A 42 -4.91 -53.73 4.40
N GLU A 43 -5.70 -52.68 4.23
CA GLU A 43 -6.35 -51.94 5.32
C GLU A 43 -7.34 -52.80 6.11
N THR A 44 -7.95 -53.79 5.47
CA THR A 44 -8.84 -54.74 6.17
C THR A 44 -8.10 -55.87 6.89
N LEU A 45 -6.92 -56.25 6.39
CA LEU A 45 -6.19 -57.43 6.89
C LEU A 45 -5.09 -57.07 7.90
N ASP A 46 -4.43 -55.93 7.75
CA ASP A 46 -3.30 -55.52 8.59
C ASP A 46 -3.78 -54.70 9.78
N LEU A 47 -4.17 -55.41 10.84
CA LEU A 47 -4.75 -54.85 12.07
C LEU A 47 -3.77 -54.02 12.92
N PHE A 48 -2.46 -54.09 12.64
CA PHE A 48 -1.42 -53.51 13.51
C PHE A 48 -0.87 -52.19 13.00
N ILE A 49 -0.95 -51.95 11.69
CA ILE A 49 -0.40 -50.75 11.07
C ILE A 49 -1.47 -50.20 10.13
N ASN A 50 -1.91 -48.96 10.34
CA ASN A 50 -2.82 -48.28 9.43
C ASN A 50 -2.06 -47.49 8.36
N THR A 51 -2.78 -46.97 7.37
CA THR A 51 -2.15 -46.25 6.24
C THR A 51 -1.45 -44.97 6.68
N ASP A 52 -1.96 -44.27 7.70
CA ASP A 52 -1.31 -43.09 8.28
C ASP A 52 0.07 -43.41 8.87
N GLU A 53 0.19 -44.47 9.64
CA GLU A 53 1.47 -44.93 10.19
C GLU A 53 2.44 -45.32 9.08
N ARG A 54 1.96 -45.95 8.00
CA ARG A 54 2.81 -46.26 6.83
C ARG A 54 3.33 -44.99 6.19
N LEU A 55 2.49 -43.97 6.02
CA LEU A 55 2.90 -42.67 5.47
C LEU A 55 3.97 -42.01 6.34
N VAL A 56 3.81 -42.01 7.67
CA VAL A 56 4.82 -41.49 8.61
C VAL A 56 6.13 -42.26 8.49
N GLN A 57 6.09 -43.59 8.43
CA GLN A 57 7.29 -44.41 8.27
C GLN A 57 8.02 -44.17 6.94
N LEU A 58 7.28 -43.97 5.85
CA LEU A 58 7.87 -43.67 4.54
C LEU A 58 8.60 -42.32 4.54
N LEU A 59 8.01 -41.29 5.19
CA LEU A 59 8.68 -40.00 5.38
C LEU A 59 9.93 -40.12 6.24
N ALA A 60 9.86 -40.86 7.36
CA ALA A 60 11.00 -41.08 8.26
C ALA A 60 12.16 -41.80 7.55
N LYS A 61 11.86 -42.68 6.60
CA LYS A 61 12.85 -43.37 5.75
C LYS A 61 13.31 -42.56 4.53
N GLY A 62 12.78 -41.36 4.32
CA GLY A 62 13.09 -40.51 3.16
C GLY A 62 12.57 -41.05 1.83
N ASN A 63 11.64 -42.01 1.82
CA ASN A 63 11.12 -42.62 0.61
C ASN A 63 9.96 -41.81 0.02
N ASN A 64 10.31 -40.65 -0.54
CA ASN A 64 9.34 -39.69 -1.07
C ASN A 64 8.51 -40.24 -2.25
N LYS A 65 9.07 -41.15 -3.06
CA LYS A 65 8.36 -41.76 -4.20
C LYS A 65 7.21 -42.64 -3.72
N ALA A 66 7.50 -43.57 -2.81
CA ALA A 66 6.50 -44.44 -2.21
C ALA A 66 5.49 -43.64 -1.40
N TRP A 67 5.96 -42.66 -0.63
CA TRP A 67 5.07 -41.77 0.12
C TRP A 67 4.08 -41.06 -0.80
N LEU A 68 4.56 -40.43 -1.88
CA LEU A 68 3.71 -39.68 -2.81
C LEU A 68 2.69 -40.60 -3.48
N HIS A 69 3.09 -41.80 -3.87
CA HIS A 69 2.19 -42.79 -4.47
C HIS A 69 1.10 -43.24 -3.50
N LEU A 70 1.49 -43.67 -2.30
CA LEU A 70 0.56 -44.12 -1.26
C LEU A 70 -0.39 -42.98 -0.85
N ALA A 71 0.15 -41.78 -0.64
CA ALA A 71 -0.62 -40.61 -0.24
C ALA A 71 -1.69 -40.27 -1.29
N LYS A 72 -1.38 -40.34 -2.60
CA LYS A 72 -2.36 -40.12 -3.67
C LYS A 72 -3.50 -41.13 -3.66
N LEU A 73 -3.24 -42.37 -3.25
CA LEU A 73 -4.27 -43.40 -3.12
C LEU A 73 -5.16 -43.17 -1.89
N HIS A 74 -4.55 -42.76 -0.78
CA HIS A 74 -5.21 -42.58 0.51
C HIS A 74 -5.94 -41.23 0.67
N GLY A 75 -5.42 -40.17 0.04
CA GLY A 75 -5.93 -38.80 0.21
C GLY A 75 -7.37 -38.58 -0.24
N ASP A 76 -7.93 -39.44 -1.10
CA ASP A 76 -9.34 -39.34 -1.48
C ASP A 76 -10.31 -39.67 -0.34
N SER A 77 -9.85 -40.45 0.65
CA SER A 77 -10.64 -40.91 1.79
C SER A 77 -10.15 -40.37 3.14
N ASP A 78 -8.96 -39.77 3.19
CA ASP A 78 -8.44 -39.11 4.39
C ASP A 78 -8.08 -37.65 4.16
N ALA A 79 -8.68 -36.80 4.99
CA ALA A 79 -8.60 -35.35 4.86
C ALA A 79 -7.20 -34.82 5.21
N ASN A 80 -6.52 -35.45 6.18
CA ASN A 80 -5.18 -35.06 6.61
C ASN A 80 -4.13 -35.38 5.54
N THR A 81 -4.24 -36.55 4.92
CA THR A 81 -3.38 -37.00 3.82
C THR A 81 -3.55 -36.11 2.60
N ALA A 82 -4.79 -35.79 2.21
CA ALA A 82 -5.04 -34.82 1.14
C ALA A 82 -4.42 -33.45 1.45
N TYR A 83 -4.52 -32.97 2.69
CA TYR A 83 -3.88 -31.72 3.10
C TYR A 83 -2.34 -31.79 3.03
N GLN A 84 -1.74 -32.90 3.48
CA GLN A 84 -0.28 -33.10 3.40
C GLN A 84 0.21 -33.16 1.95
N LEU A 85 -0.53 -33.82 1.05
CA LEU A 85 -0.26 -33.79 -0.38
C LEU A 85 -0.32 -32.37 -0.94
N ALA A 86 -1.32 -31.60 -0.56
CA ALA A 86 -1.45 -30.21 -0.99
C ALA A 86 -0.23 -29.37 -0.56
N GLU A 87 0.21 -29.51 0.69
CA GLU A 87 1.42 -28.84 1.19
C GLU A 87 2.69 -29.30 0.45
N TYR A 88 2.81 -30.59 0.13
CA TYR A 88 3.91 -31.12 -0.67
C TYR A 88 4.00 -30.44 -2.03
N PHE A 89 2.89 -30.40 -2.78
CA PHE A 89 2.84 -29.74 -4.09
C PHE A 89 3.06 -28.22 -4.00
N ARG A 90 2.53 -27.58 -2.95
CA ARG A 90 2.72 -26.14 -2.71
C ARG A 90 4.20 -25.82 -2.50
N ARG A 91 4.92 -26.64 -1.71
CA ARG A 91 6.37 -26.48 -1.48
C ARG A 91 7.19 -26.67 -2.75
N ASP A 92 6.75 -27.58 -3.62
CA ASP A 92 7.34 -27.82 -4.94
C ASP A 92 6.90 -26.80 -6.02
N LYS A 93 6.18 -25.74 -5.63
CA LYS A 93 5.64 -24.69 -6.51
C LYS A 93 4.65 -25.19 -7.57
N GLN A 94 4.12 -26.40 -7.42
CA GLN A 94 3.05 -26.95 -8.25
C GLN A 94 1.67 -26.50 -7.73
N ILE A 95 1.37 -25.21 -7.90
CA ILE A 95 0.21 -24.56 -7.26
C ILE A 95 -1.13 -25.20 -7.68
N THR A 96 -1.32 -25.51 -8.96
CA THR A 96 -2.56 -26.15 -9.44
C THR A 96 -2.81 -27.51 -8.77
N SER A 97 -1.77 -28.33 -8.62
CA SER A 97 -1.85 -29.60 -7.90
C SER A 97 -2.17 -29.39 -6.42
N ALA A 98 -1.57 -28.37 -5.79
CA ALA A 98 -1.85 -28.03 -4.41
C ALA A 98 -3.32 -27.63 -4.21
N GLU A 99 -3.85 -26.74 -5.06
CA GLU A 99 -5.25 -26.31 -5.02
C GLU A 99 -6.23 -27.48 -5.15
N LEU A 100 -5.96 -28.42 -6.07
CA LEU A 100 -6.76 -29.64 -6.22
C LEU A 100 -6.82 -30.44 -4.90
N TRP A 101 -5.67 -30.71 -4.30
CA TRP A 101 -5.60 -31.52 -3.08
C TRP A 101 -6.16 -30.78 -1.85
N TYR A 102 -6.02 -29.46 -1.76
CA TYR A 102 -6.74 -28.69 -0.75
C TYR A 102 -8.25 -28.85 -0.91
N ARG A 103 -8.78 -28.74 -2.14
CA ARG A 103 -10.22 -28.94 -2.40
C ARG A 103 -10.67 -30.35 -2.01
N VAL A 104 -9.84 -31.38 -2.22
CA VAL A 104 -10.11 -32.74 -1.74
C VAL A 104 -10.23 -32.78 -0.21
N ALA A 105 -9.25 -32.20 0.51
CA ALA A 105 -9.29 -32.12 1.97
C ALA A 105 -10.50 -31.31 2.49
N ILE A 106 -10.86 -30.22 1.81
CA ILE A 106 -11.99 -29.35 2.17
C ILE A 106 -13.34 -30.08 2.02
N ARG A 107 -13.51 -30.90 0.97
CA ARG A 107 -14.71 -31.75 0.80
C ARG A 107 -14.88 -32.72 1.96
N GLN A 108 -13.78 -33.14 2.57
CA GLN A 108 -13.72 -33.97 3.77
C GLN A 108 -13.68 -33.13 5.08
N GLN A 109 -14.14 -31.88 5.03
CA GLN A 109 -14.28 -30.96 6.17
C GLN A 109 -12.97 -30.52 6.85
N HIS A 110 -11.82 -30.62 6.17
CA HIS A 110 -10.53 -30.20 6.75
C HIS A 110 -10.40 -28.67 6.86
N VAL A 111 -10.36 -28.14 8.09
CA VAL A 111 -10.36 -26.69 8.38
C VAL A 111 -9.07 -26.01 7.91
N ALA A 112 -7.90 -26.59 8.20
CA ALA A 112 -6.63 -25.96 7.83
C ALA A 112 -6.42 -25.89 6.31
N ALA A 113 -7.04 -26.81 5.54
CA ALA A 113 -7.02 -26.76 4.08
C ALA A 113 -7.81 -25.57 3.54
N ARG A 114 -8.92 -25.19 4.19
CA ARG A 114 -9.68 -23.98 3.85
C ARG A 114 -8.83 -22.73 4.01
N ILE A 115 -8.12 -22.62 5.13
CA ILE A 115 -7.27 -21.46 5.43
C ILE A 115 -6.06 -21.41 4.47
N ALA A 116 -5.43 -22.56 4.19
CA ALA A 116 -4.28 -22.63 3.28
C ALA A 116 -4.66 -22.24 1.84
N LEU A 117 -5.77 -22.78 1.33
CA LEU A 117 -6.27 -22.43 -0.01
C LEU A 117 -6.73 -20.96 -0.08
N ALA A 118 -7.38 -20.44 0.96
CA ALA A 118 -7.74 -19.02 1.02
C ALA A 118 -6.51 -18.10 0.93
N ASN A 119 -5.39 -18.47 1.56
CA ASN A 119 -4.15 -17.70 1.45
C ASN A 119 -3.54 -17.75 0.05
N ILE A 120 -3.71 -18.84 -0.70
CA ILE A 120 -3.29 -18.92 -2.11
C ILE A 120 -4.12 -17.95 -2.95
N TYR A 121 -5.45 -18.01 -2.83
CA TYR A 121 -6.34 -17.08 -3.54
C TYR A 121 -6.09 -15.63 -3.16
N PHE A 122 -5.79 -15.34 -1.90
CA PHE A 122 -5.45 -13.99 -1.46
C PHE A 122 -4.21 -13.46 -2.17
N LYS A 123 -3.19 -14.31 -2.37
CA LYS A 123 -1.96 -13.94 -3.11
C LYS A 123 -2.19 -13.80 -4.61
N GLN A 124 -3.10 -14.58 -5.16
CA GLN A 124 -3.52 -14.51 -6.57
C GLN A 124 -4.57 -13.42 -6.81
N GLN A 125 -4.94 -12.64 -5.78
CA GLN A 125 -5.99 -11.60 -5.82
C GLN A 125 -7.39 -12.12 -6.21
N GLN A 126 -7.64 -13.42 -6.04
CA GLN A 126 -8.93 -14.07 -6.29
C GLN A 126 -9.87 -13.92 -5.08
N TYR A 127 -10.20 -12.69 -4.71
CA TYR A 127 -10.92 -12.40 -3.45
C TYR A 127 -12.34 -12.98 -3.39
N ALA A 128 -13.00 -13.11 -4.55
CA ALA A 128 -14.36 -13.66 -4.65
C ALA A 128 -14.45 -15.12 -4.16
N ASP A 129 -13.42 -15.92 -4.39
CA ASP A 129 -13.40 -17.35 -4.05
C ASP A 129 -13.10 -17.62 -2.56
N ILE A 130 -12.67 -16.60 -1.81
CA ILE A 130 -12.25 -16.77 -0.41
C ILE A 130 -13.44 -16.77 0.55
N LYS A 131 -14.44 -15.91 0.33
CA LYS A 131 -15.60 -15.81 1.24
C LYS A 131 -16.34 -17.15 1.39
N PRO A 132 -16.73 -17.87 0.31
CA PRO A 132 -17.39 -19.18 0.41
C PRO A 132 -16.56 -20.22 1.16
N LEU A 133 -15.24 -20.09 1.10
CA LEU A 133 -14.30 -21.01 1.72
C LEU A 133 -14.22 -20.82 3.23
N LEU A 134 -14.21 -19.56 3.69
CA LEU A 134 -13.91 -19.19 5.07
C LEU A 134 -15.14 -18.85 5.92
N LEU A 135 -16.25 -18.38 5.34
CA LEU A 135 -17.48 -18.08 6.09
C LEU A 135 -17.99 -19.27 6.93
N PRO A 136 -17.98 -20.53 6.44
CA PRO A 136 -18.39 -21.69 7.25
C PRO A 136 -17.54 -21.92 8.50
N ILE A 137 -16.34 -21.33 8.55
CA ILE A 137 -15.40 -21.42 9.67
C ILE A 137 -15.06 -20.03 10.23
N ALA A 138 -15.93 -19.03 10.09
CA ALA A 138 -15.69 -17.65 10.56
C ALA A 138 -15.48 -17.53 12.08
N GLY A 139 -15.80 -18.58 12.85
CA GLY A 139 -15.44 -18.68 14.27
C GLY A 139 -13.95 -18.96 14.52
N ASN A 140 -13.21 -19.45 13.50
CA ASN A 140 -11.78 -19.67 13.59
C ASN A 140 -11.02 -18.34 13.46
N ASN A 141 -10.08 -18.08 14.37
CA ASN A 141 -9.32 -16.82 14.40
C ASN A 141 -8.59 -16.52 13.08
N ASN A 142 -7.92 -17.51 12.47
CA ASN A 142 -7.18 -17.30 11.23
C ASN A 142 -8.12 -17.02 10.05
N ALA A 143 -9.25 -17.73 9.98
CA ALA A 143 -10.27 -17.48 8.97
C ALA A 143 -10.87 -16.08 9.11
N LEU A 144 -11.21 -15.68 10.34
CA LEU A 144 -11.74 -14.36 10.65
C LEU A 144 -10.77 -13.25 10.24
N ALA A 145 -9.48 -13.39 10.56
CA ALA A 145 -8.46 -12.41 10.18
C ALA A 145 -8.34 -12.22 8.65
N ILE A 146 -8.44 -13.30 7.87
CA ILE A 146 -8.45 -13.21 6.40
C ILE A 146 -9.73 -12.56 5.89
N LEU A 147 -10.89 -12.93 6.45
CA LEU A 147 -12.18 -12.32 6.09
C LEU A 147 -12.19 -10.81 6.36
N TYR A 148 -11.57 -10.35 7.46
CA TYR A 148 -11.42 -8.92 7.74
C TYR A 148 -10.57 -8.18 6.70
N LYS A 149 -9.46 -8.79 6.24
CA LYS A 149 -8.63 -8.18 5.18
C LYS A 149 -9.43 -8.00 3.89
N ILE A 150 -10.27 -8.98 3.55
CA ILE A 150 -11.15 -8.93 2.38
C ILE A 150 -12.26 -7.91 2.59
N ALA A 151 -12.87 -7.88 3.77
CA ALA A 151 -13.92 -6.93 4.08
C ALA A 151 -13.43 -5.48 3.98
N LEU A 152 -12.22 -5.18 4.45
CA LEU A 152 -11.58 -3.88 4.26
C LEU A 152 -11.33 -3.57 2.78
N TYR A 153 -10.78 -4.53 2.04
CA TYR A 153 -10.55 -4.37 0.60
C TYR A 153 -11.85 -4.07 -0.17
N GLN A 154 -12.92 -4.79 0.17
CA GLN A 154 -14.22 -4.69 -0.51
C GLN A 154 -15.13 -3.58 0.06
N GLY A 155 -14.72 -2.86 1.11
CA GLY A 155 -15.63 -1.92 1.78
C GLY A 155 -16.83 -2.56 2.48
N ASP A 156 -16.76 -3.85 2.86
CA ASP A 156 -17.84 -4.59 3.52
C ASP A 156 -17.96 -4.20 5.00
N LEU A 157 -18.48 -2.99 5.23
CA LEU A 157 -18.64 -2.40 6.55
C LEU A 157 -19.61 -3.19 7.43
N ALA A 158 -20.60 -3.86 6.82
CA ALA A 158 -21.55 -4.70 7.53
C ALA A 158 -20.84 -5.89 8.20
N PHE A 159 -19.98 -6.58 7.44
CA PHE A 159 -19.17 -7.67 8.00
C PHE A 159 -18.26 -7.20 9.14
N ILE A 160 -17.58 -6.05 8.96
CA ILE A 160 -16.68 -5.45 9.95
C ILE A 160 -17.44 -5.14 11.25
N ALA A 161 -18.61 -4.49 11.16
CA ALA A 161 -19.41 -4.13 12.31
C ALA A 161 -19.94 -5.38 13.05
N GLU A 162 -20.52 -6.33 12.32
CA GLU A 162 -21.07 -7.57 12.88
C GLU A 162 -20.02 -8.38 13.65
N HIS A 163 -18.80 -8.46 13.12
CA HIS A 163 -17.76 -9.33 13.66
C HIS A 163 -16.80 -8.63 14.62
N LYS A 164 -16.99 -7.34 14.94
CA LYS A 164 -16.07 -6.51 15.75
C LYS A 164 -15.78 -7.13 17.11
N ASN A 165 -16.82 -7.51 17.84
CA ASN A 165 -16.70 -8.07 19.19
C ASN A 165 -15.98 -9.42 19.20
N ARG A 166 -16.18 -10.24 18.17
CA ARG A 166 -15.46 -11.53 18.06
C ARG A 166 -13.97 -11.30 17.78
N LEU A 167 -13.63 -10.27 17.01
CA LEU A 167 -12.25 -9.93 16.72
C LEU A 167 -11.51 -9.47 17.99
N SER A 168 -12.16 -8.67 18.85
CA SER A 168 -11.56 -8.18 20.10
C SER A 168 -11.45 -9.24 21.20
N GLN A 169 -12.37 -10.20 21.26
CA GLN A 169 -12.39 -11.24 22.30
C GLN A 169 -11.63 -12.53 21.92
N GLY A 170 -11.28 -12.69 20.63
CA GLY A 170 -10.62 -13.89 20.11
C GLY A 170 -9.09 -13.81 20.10
N GLY A 171 -8.46 -14.73 19.37
CA GLY A 171 -7.00 -14.77 19.18
C GLY A 171 -6.43 -13.68 18.28
N ASN A 172 -7.23 -12.68 17.91
CA ASN A 172 -6.90 -11.61 16.96
C ASN A 172 -6.83 -10.22 17.60
N ILE A 173 -6.66 -10.12 18.92
CA ILE A 173 -6.59 -8.83 19.65
C ILE A 173 -5.56 -7.86 19.04
N GLY A 174 -4.42 -8.37 18.56
CA GLY A 174 -3.41 -7.56 17.88
C GLY A 174 -3.93 -6.90 16.59
N LEU A 175 -4.69 -7.65 15.78
CA LEU A 175 -5.34 -7.09 14.59
C LEU A 175 -6.46 -6.13 14.99
N TYR A 176 -7.26 -6.44 16.01
CA TYR A 176 -8.28 -5.52 16.51
C TYR A 176 -7.69 -4.16 16.89
N ASN A 177 -6.64 -4.14 17.72
CA ASN A 177 -5.99 -2.91 18.17
C ASN A 177 -5.40 -2.12 16.98
N GLU A 178 -4.82 -2.82 16.00
CA GLU A 178 -4.32 -2.18 14.78
C GLU A 178 -5.44 -1.52 13.96
N LEU A 179 -6.59 -2.20 13.78
CA LEU A 179 -7.73 -1.64 13.06
C LEU A 179 -8.35 -0.45 13.82
N GLU A 180 -8.36 -0.50 15.16
CA GLU A 180 -8.78 0.61 16.00
C GLU A 180 -7.86 1.84 15.83
N GLN A 181 -6.53 1.64 15.82
CA GLN A 181 -5.56 2.69 15.54
C GLN A 181 -5.80 3.34 14.17
N PHE A 182 -6.16 2.55 13.16
CA PHE A 182 -6.51 3.04 11.83
C PHE A 182 -7.96 3.56 11.69
N SER A 183 -8.66 3.75 12.81
CA SER A 183 -10.02 4.30 12.85
C SER A 183 -11.05 3.51 12.02
N VAL A 184 -10.82 2.21 11.80
CA VAL A 184 -11.71 1.33 11.01
C VAL A 184 -13.10 1.24 11.64
N PHE A 185 -13.17 1.29 12.96
CA PHE A 185 -14.43 1.14 13.71
C PHE A 185 -15.11 2.48 14.08
N SER A 186 -14.69 3.60 13.49
CA SER A 186 -15.22 4.92 13.84
C SER A 186 -16.63 5.15 13.26
N GLU A 187 -17.53 5.72 14.07
CA GLU A 187 -18.96 5.94 13.75
C GLU A 187 -19.21 6.81 12.50
N SER A 188 -18.21 7.58 12.06
CA SER A 188 -18.28 8.38 10.82
C SER A 188 -18.56 7.56 9.55
N GLN A 189 -18.35 6.25 9.58
CA GLN A 189 -18.66 5.36 8.46
C GLN A 189 -20.13 4.89 8.41
N GLU A 190 -20.89 5.01 9.51
CA GLU A 190 -22.32 4.71 9.53
C GLU A 190 -23.16 5.86 8.90
N GLN A 191 -22.67 7.10 8.96
CA GLN A 191 -23.31 8.25 8.33
C GLN A 191 -23.25 8.23 6.79
N MET A 192 -22.42 7.39 6.18
CA MET A 192 -22.37 7.24 4.71
C MET A 192 -23.53 6.42 4.13
N LYS A 193 -24.50 5.98 4.96
CA LYS A 193 -25.74 5.29 4.53
C LYS A 193 -27.02 6.10 4.72
N GLY A 194 -26.95 7.35 5.17
CA GLY A 194 -28.12 8.18 5.39
C GLY A 194 -28.02 9.52 4.66
N GLU A 195 -28.50 9.57 3.43
CA GLU A 195 -29.07 10.84 2.96
C GLU A 195 -30.30 11.14 3.84
N GLU A 196 -30.45 12.44 4.13
CA GLU A 196 -31.57 13.12 4.80
C GLU A 196 -31.48 13.38 6.32
N LYS A 197 -31.58 14.70 6.64
CA LYS A 197 -31.79 15.37 7.94
C LYS A 197 -30.52 15.56 8.79
N LEU A 198 -30.14 16.74 9.27
CA LEU A 198 -30.89 17.97 9.55
C LEU A 198 -29.87 19.10 9.79
N ALA A 199 -30.16 20.28 9.23
CA ALA A 199 -29.54 21.54 9.60
C ALA A 199 -29.84 21.91 11.06
N TYR A 200 -28.97 22.72 11.67
CA TYR A 200 -29.16 23.47 12.92
C TYR A 200 -28.50 22.86 14.17
N ASN A 201 -27.30 23.36 14.47
CA ASN A 201 -26.92 23.93 15.77
C ASN A 201 -25.46 24.41 15.68
N ILE A 202 -25.31 25.60 15.12
CA ILE A 202 -24.11 26.43 15.20
C ILE A 202 -24.12 27.11 16.58
N GLU A 203 -22.93 27.31 17.14
CA GLU A 203 -22.61 28.04 18.39
C GLU A 203 -22.93 27.34 19.71
N HIS A 204 -21.93 26.68 20.31
CA HIS A 204 -21.51 26.91 21.73
C HIS A 204 -20.37 26.03 22.27
N ASN A 205 -19.75 25.14 21.50
CA ASN A 205 -18.73 24.21 22.04
C ASN A 205 -17.27 24.54 21.68
N ILE A 206 -16.96 25.80 21.34
CA ILE A 206 -15.60 26.18 20.90
C ILE A 206 -14.63 26.43 22.08
N GLU A 207 -15.10 26.74 23.29
CA GLU A 207 -14.18 27.27 24.31
C GLU A 207 -13.62 26.28 25.33
N LYS A 208 -14.06 25.01 25.36
CA LYS A 208 -13.65 24.08 26.45
C LYS A 208 -12.63 23.00 26.08
N ASN A 209 -12.35 22.80 24.79
CA ASN A 209 -11.38 21.80 24.32
C ASN A 209 -10.00 22.39 23.94
N ILE A 210 -9.79 23.69 24.19
CA ILE A 210 -8.57 24.39 23.80
C ILE A 210 -7.46 24.22 24.85
N GLU A 211 -7.76 24.07 26.14
CA GLU A 211 -6.71 24.12 27.18
C GLU A 211 -5.94 22.81 27.41
N ASP A 212 -6.53 21.64 27.13
CA ASP A 212 -5.84 20.34 27.34
C ASP A 212 -4.97 19.89 26.16
N ASN A 213 -5.09 20.52 24.98
CA ASN A 213 -4.27 20.23 23.79
C ASN A 213 -3.04 21.16 23.64
N ILE A 214 -2.84 22.12 24.55
CA ILE A 214 -1.81 23.15 24.43
C ILE A 214 -0.45 22.76 25.04
N LYS A 215 -0.34 21.62 25.76
CA LYS A 215 0.93 21.20 26.39
C LYS A 215 1.70 20.08 25.67
N LYS A 216 1.56 19.97 24.34
CA LYS A 216 2.51 19.20 23.50
C LYS A 216 2.57 19.63 22.03
N ASN A 217 2.22 20.89 21.71
CA ASN A 217 2.07 21.33 20.32
C ASN A 217 2.91 22.58 20.01
N SER A 218 4.20 22.36 19.80
CA SER A 218 4.86 22.93 18.62
C SER A 218 5.36 21.71 17.84
N ALA A 219 5.24 21.59 16.51
CA ALA A 219 6.18 22.26 15.61
C ALA A 219 6.02 21.71 14.17
N CYS A 220 4.98 22.10 13.43
CA CYS A 220 4.95 21.99 11.95
C CYS A 220 4.04 23.07 11.36
N SER A 221 4.30 23.47 10.11
CA SER A 221 3.57 24.55 9.41
C SER A 221 2.32 24.06 8.68
N VAL A 222 2.29 22.79 8.29
CA VAL A 222 1.17 22.15 7.62
C VAL A 222 0.98 20.74 8.14
N ASP A 223 -0.26 20.26 8.08
CA ASP A 223 -0.64 18.93 8.50
C ASP A 223 -1.42 18.19 7.41
N VAL A 224 -1.19 16.88 7.34
CA VAL A 224 -1.74 15.99 6.32
C VAL A 224 -2.39 14.80 7.02
N GLN A 225 -3.69 14.61 6.80
CA GLN A 225 -4.39 13.40 7.22
C GLN A 225 -4.25 12.34 6.13
N LEU A 226 -3.59 11.23 6.46
CA LEU A 226 -3.46 10.09 5.54
C LEU A 226 -4.72 9.20 5.61
N PHE A 227 -5.11 8.67 4.46
CA PHE A 227 -6.18 7.69 4.27
C PHE A 227 -5.69 6.53 3.41
N ALA A 228 -6.26 5.35 3.59
CA ALA A 228 -6.02 4.23 2.69
C ALA A 228 -7.24 3.31 2.55
N THR A 229 -7.33 2.66 1.39
CA THR A 229 -8.45 1.78 1.02
C THR A 229 -8.29 0.33 1.45
N SER A 230 -7.11 -0.06 1.93
CA SER A 230 -6.81 -1.45 2.30
C SER A 230 -5.89 -1.52 3.52
N LEU A 231 -5.87 -2.67 4.20
CA LEU A 231 -4.94 -2.89 5.31
C LEU A 231 -3.46 -2.83 4.86
N LYS A 232 -3.16 -3.23 3.62
CA LYS A 232 -1.81 -3.09 3.05
C LYS A 232 -1.44 -1.61 2.93
N GLY A 233 -2.32 -0.80 2.35
CA GLY A 233 -2.13 0.65 2.23
C GLY A 233 -2.00 1.36 3.58
N LEU A 234 -2.82 0.99 4.58
CA LEU A 234 -2.74 1.56 5.94
C LEU A 234 -1.36 1.30 6.59
N ARG A 235 -0.91 0.04 6.55
CA ARG A 235 0.41 -0.35 7.08
C ARG A 235 1.55 0.33 6.31
N HIS A 236 1.42 0.44 5.00
CA HIS A 236 2.39 1.11 4.16
C HIS A 236 2.47 2.61 4.47
N GLY A 237 1.33 3.29 4.59
CA GLY A 237 1.27 4.69 5.01
C GLY A 237 1.89 4.91 6.39
N GLN A 238 1.67 3.99 7.34
CA GLN A 238 2.30 4.04 8.66
C GLN A 238 3.83 3.90 8.56
N LYS A 239 4.32 3.00 7.71
CA LYS A 239 5.76 2.82 7.44
C LYS A 239 6.38 4.07 6.81
N LEU A 240 5.72 4.64 5.79
CA LEU A 240 6.17 5.86 5.13
C LEU A 240 6.18 7.04 6.10
N MET A 241 5.15 7.18 6.95
CA MET A 241 5.09 8.19 7.99
C MET A 241 6.29 8.10 8.95
N SER A 242 6.57 6.92 9.50
CA SER A 242 7.72 6.72 10.40
C SER A 242 9.07 6.96 9.71
N ALA A 243 9.19 6.63 8.42
CA ALA A 243 10.40 6.94 7.66
C ALA A 243 10.55 8.46 7.42
N PHE A 244 9.44 9.15 7.14
CA PHE A 244 9.40 10.59 6.91
C PHE A 244 9.73 11.41 8.15
N GLU A 245 9.42 10.95 9.36
CA GLU A 245 9.77 11.63 10.62
C GLU A 245 11.27 11.97 10.74
N HIS A 246 12.14 11.20 10.07
CA HIS A 246 13.58 11.42 10.05
C HIS A 246 14.05 12.34 8.91
N HIS A 247 13.15 12.70 7.99
CA HIS A 247 13.45 13.59 6.87
C HIS A 247 13.39 15.05 7.30
N LYS A 248 14.25 15.90 6.71
CA LYS A 248 14.36 17.32 7.08
C LYS A 248 13.07 18.13 6.87
N LEU A 249 12.17 17.69 5.96
CA LEU A 249 10.86 18.32 5.76
C LEU A 249 9.86 18.06 6.90
N ALA A 250 10.11 17.10 7.80
CA ALA A 250 9.24 16.85 8.94
C ALA A 250 9.14 18.05 9.91
N LYS A 251 10.10 18.99 9.85
CA LYS A 251 10.02 20.29 10.54
C LYS A 251 8.84 21.15 10.06
N TYR A 252 8.40 20.97 8.82
CA TYR A 252 7.35 21.78 8.20
C TYR A 252 6.03 21.02 8.05
N ILE A 253 6.08 19.70 7.92
CA ILE A 253 4.92 18.87 7.59
C ILE A 253 4.70 17.83 8.69
N CYS A 254 3.51 17.82 9.28
CA CYS A 254 3.05 16.75 10.15
C CYS A 254 2.16 15.77 9.39
N LEU A 255 2.59 14.51 9.30
CA LEU A 255 1.72 13.43 8.84
C LEU A 255 0.93 12.89 10.03
N ARG A 256 -0.38 12.69 9.86
CA ARG A 256 -1.24 12.02 10.85
C ARG A 256 -1.37 10.54 10.51
N THR A 257 -1.59 9.74 11.54
CA THR A 257 -1.83 8.29 11.43
C THR A 257 -2.85 8.00 10.34
N PRO A 258 -2.57 7.04 9.42
CA PRO A 258 -3.50 6.66 8.37
C PRO A 258 -4.87 6.25 8.92
N LYS A 259 -5.94 6.73 8.29
CA LYS A 259 -7.32 6.34 8.59
C LYS A 259 -7.88 5.48 7.45
N TYR A 260 -8.69 4.50 7.80
CA TYR A 260 -9.37 3.69 6.79
C TYR A 260 -10.49 4.48 6.09
N ILE A 261 -10.61 4.28 4.77
CA ILE A 261 -11.75 4.72 3.96
C ILE A 261 -12.11 3.63 2.94
N PRO A 262 -13.39 3.27 2.75
CA PRO A 262 -13.77 2.28 1.73
C PRO A 262 -13.40 2.76 0.33
N ALA A 263 -12.90 1.86 -0.54
CA ALA A 263 -12.58 2.19 -1.92
C ALA A 263 -13.79 2.78 -2.67
N GLU A 264 -14.98 2.23 -2.45
CA GLU A 264 -16.24 2.68 -3.05
C GLU A 264 -16.67 4.09 -2.62
N ALA A 265 -16.16 4.59 -1.49
CA ALA A 265 -16.48 5.94 -1.02
C ALA A 265 -15.74 7.02 -1.82
N ILE A 266 -14.55 6.69 -2.34
CA ILE A 266 -13.70 7.60 -3.12
C ILE A 266 -13.64 7.25 -4.60
N ASN A 267 -14.13 6.07 -5.02
CA ASN A 267 -14.27 5.64 -6.42
C ASN A 267 -13.14 6.12 -7.33
N CYS A 268 -11.91 5.74 -6.99
CA CYS A 268 -10.74 6.18 -7.72
C CYS A 268 -10.66 5.53 -9.11
N LEU A 269 -10.33 6.34 -10.10
CA LEU A 269 -9.87 5.92 -11.41
C LEU A 269 -8.34 5.82 -11.33
N HIS A 270 -7.81 4.62 -11.56
CA HIS A 270 -6.38 4.38 -11.54
C HIS A 270 -5.99 3.20 -12.45
N GLY A 271 -5.04 3.46 -13.36
CA GLY A 271 -4.35 2.45 -14.16
C GLY A 271 -2.86 2.43 -13.83
N VAL A 272 -2.16 1.33 -14.15
CA VAL A 272 -0.72 1.18 -13.84
C VAL A 272 0.14 2.32 -14.44
N SER A 273 -0.34 2.96 -15.51
CA SER A 273 0.34 4.08 -16.19
C SER A 273 -0.42 5.41 -16.11
N GLU A 274 -1.47 5.50 -15.30
CA GLU A 274 -2.32 6.70 -15.21
C GLU A 274 -2.24 7.29 -13.81
N ASN A 275 -2.26 8.62 -13.73
CA ASN A 275 -2.30 9.30 -12.44
C ASN A 275 -3.59 8.96 -11.69
N ILE A 276 -3.49 8.86 -10.38
CA ILE A 276 -4.63 8.55 -9.52
C ILE A 276 -5.58 9.75 -9.52
N SER A 277 -6.86 9.48 -9.77
CA SER A 277 -7.93 10.49 -9.69
C SER A 277 -9.12 9.90 -8.94
N CYS A 278 -9.49 10.51 -7.81
CA CYS A 278 -10.58 10.03 -6.97
C CYS A 278 -11.74 11.01 -6.91
N ASN A 279 -12.94 10.50 -6.64
CA ASN A 279 -14.06 11.33 -6.26
C ASN A 279 -13.78 12.00 -4.92
N THR A 280 -13.80 13.34 -4.93
CA THR A 280 -13.46 14.17 -3.77
C THR A 280 -14.68 14.60 -2.95
N SER A 281 -15.90 14.28 -3.38
CA SER A 281 -17.14 14.72 -2.71
C SER A 281 -17.25 14.22 -1.27
N VAL A 282 -16.72 13.02 -0.98
CA VAL A 282 -16.70 12.44 0.37
C VAL A 282 -15.97 13.33 1.38
N TRP A 283 -14.98 14.10 0.96
CA TRP A 283 -14.18 14.92 1.88
C TRP A 283 -14.92 16.18 2.35
N ILE A 284 -15.96 16.59 1.63
CA ILE A 284 -16.71 17.83 1.91
C ILE A 284 -17.61 17.67 3.12
N THR A 285 -18.12 16.47 3.35
CA THR A 285 -19.04 16.14 4.44
C THR A 285 -18.33 15.67 5.72
N ARG A 286 -17.01 15.46 5.67
CA ARG A 286 -16.21 14.95 6.79
C ARG A 286 -15.75 16.07 7.73
N ASN A 287 -16.52 16.27 8.80
CA ASN A 287 -16.18 17.22 9.86
C ASN A 287 -15.12 16.70 10.85
N ASP A 288 -14.72 15.43 10.74
CA ASP A 288 -13.71 14.81 11.60
C ASP A 288 -12.26 15.08 11.13
N ILE A 289 -12.09 15.83 10.03
CA ILE A 289 -10.80 16.16 9.43
C ILE A 289 -10.51 17.64 9.64
N ASN A 290 -9.53 17.95 10.49
CA ASN A 290 -9.11 19.32 10.79
C ASN A 290 -7.77 19.71 10.12
N THR A 291 -7.22 18.83 9.27
CA THR A 291 -5.91 19.06 8.63
C THR A 291 -6.02 19.95 7.40
N ARG A 292 -4.93 20.62 7.02
CA ARG A 292 -4.92 21.47 5.82
C ARG A 292 -4.97 20.68 4.52
N TYR A 293 -4.37 19.49 4.50
CA TYR A 293 -4.26 18.63 3.34
C TYR A 293 -4.63 17.19 3.66
N LEU A 294 -4.81 16.41 2.60
CA LEU A 294 -5.11 14.99 2.65
C LEU A 294 -4.03 14.20 1.91
N GLY A 295 -3.84 12.94 2.31
CA GLY A 295 -3.12 11.95 1.53
C GLY A 295 -3.98 10.70 1.38
N VAL A 296 -4.03 10.10 0.20
CA VAL A 296 -4.83 8.92 -0.11
C VAL A 296 -3.92 7.86 -0.71
N ILE A 297 -3.88 6.69 -0.08
CA ILE A 297 -3.09 5.54 -0.51
C ILE A 297 -4.04 4.51 -1.12
N VAL A 298 -3.87 4.23 -2.41
CA VAL A 298 -4.67 3.27 -3.17
C VAL A 298 -3.83 2.05 -3.59
N GLU A 299 -4.41 1.13 -4.33
CA GLU A 299 -3.75 -0.14 -4.67
C GLU A 299 -2.66 -0.02 -5.73
N GLN A 300 -2.85 0.87 -6.70
CA GLN A 300 -1.95 1.10 -7.83
C GLN A 300 -2.26 2.46 -8.46
N GLY A 301 -1.27 3.06 -9.13
CA GLY A 301 -1.46 4.22 -10.00
C GLY A 301 -0.30 5.20 -9.89
N GLY A 302 -0.24 6.17 -10.81
CA GLY A 302 0.76 7.23 -10.76
C GLY A 302 0.48 8.21 -9.64
N ALA A 303 1.47 8.46 -8.78
CA ALA A 303 1.41 9.46 -7.73
C ALA A 303 1.23 10.88 -8.31
N ASN A 304 0.47 11.70 -7.57
CA ASN A 304 0.25 13.10 -7.91
C ASN A 304 -0.36 13.87 -6.73
N VAL A 305 -0.31 15.20 -6.83
CA VAL A 305 -1.07 16.11 -5.96
C VAL A 305 -2.10 16.86 -6.78
N ASP A 306 -3.35 16.81 -6.33
CA ASP A 306 -4.45 17.59 -6.91
C ASP A 306 -5.36 18.16 -5.82
N GLN A 307 -5.81 19.41 -5.99
CA GLN A 307 -6.75 20.10 -5.08
C GLN A 307 -6.37 20.09 -3.59
N GLY A 308 -5.11 19.87 -3.20
CA GLY A 308 -4.69 19.77 -1.79
C GLY A 308 -4.80 18.35 -1.22
N ILE A 309 -4.90 17.36 -2.10
CA ILE A 309 -4.92 15.93 -1.83
C ILE A 309 -3.74 15.31 -2.57
N MET A 310 -2.91 14.60 -1.82
CA MET A 310 -1.83 13.79 -2.36
C MET A 310 -2.38 12.38 -2.60
N TYR A 311 -2.09 11.81 -3.76
CA TYR A 311 -2.41 10.45 -4.10
C TYR A 311 -1.10 9.68 -4.33
N ILE A 312 -0.98 8.53 -3.69
CA ILE A 312 0.11 7.58 -3.89
C ILE A 312 -0.47 6.17 -3.90
N ASP A 313 0.28 5.20 -4.39
CA ASP A 313 -0.09 3.80 -4.25
C ASP A 313 0.63 3.11 -3.08
N GLN A 314 0.21 1.87 -2.81
CA GLN A 314 0.70 1.06 -1.70
C GLN A 314 2.12 0.47 -1.92
N ASP A 315 2.74 0.71 -3.08
CA ASP A 315 4.07 0.28 -3.45
C ASP A 315 5.05 1.46 -3.63
N ASP A 316 4.55 2.70 -3.69
CA ASP A 316 5.33 3.94 -3.68
C ASP A 316 6.27 4.05 -2.47
N ASN A 317 7.44 4.65 -2.68
CA ASN A 317 8.48 4.73 -1.66
C ASN A 317 8.56 6.11 -0.98
N LEU A 318 9.52 6.26 -0.07
CA LEU A 318 9.75 7.51 0.65
C LEU A 318 10.11 8.68 -0.29
N ASP A 319 10.80 8.42 -1.40
CA ASP A 319 11.20 9.46 -2.34
C ASP A 319 10.00 10.06 -3.08
N VAL A 320 9.04 9.22 -3.47
CA VAL A 320 7.75 9.65 -4.03
C VAL A 320 6.98 10.46 -2.99
N LEU A 321 6.85 9.96 -1.75
CA LEU A 321 6.19 10.70 -0.68
C LEU A 321 6.81 12.10 -0.47
N ILE A 322 8.14 12.19 -0.42
CA ILE A 322 8.83 13.48 -0.24
C ILE A 322 8.58 14.42 -1.42
N HIS A 323 8.58 13.89 -2.64
CA HIS A 323 8.29 14.67 -3.85
C HIS A 323 6.88 15.27 -3.75
N GLU A 324 5.85 14.45 -3.53
CA GLU A 324 4.47 14.93 -3.47
C GLU A 324 4.24 15.89 -2.29
N LEU A 325 4.77 15.58 -1.11
CA LEU A 325 4.68 16.47 0.06
C LEU A 325 5.36 17.82 -0.16
N SER A 326 6.36 17.90 -1.05
CA SER A 326 7.02 19.17 -1.34
C SER A 326 6.09 20.17 -2.02
N HIS A 327 5.10 19.70 -2.79
CA HIS A 327 4.10 20.56 -3.42
C HIS A 327 3.22 21.28 -2.40
N PHE A 328 2.86 20.61 -1.31
CA PHE A 328 2.08 21.20 -0.22
C PHE A 328 2.76 22.40 0.44
N VAL A 329 4.10 22.41 0.47
CA VAL A 329 4.90 23.51 1.01
C VAL A 329 5.42 24.46 -0.06
N GLY A 330 4.86 24.42 -1.27
CA GLY A 330 5.04 25.45 -2.29
C GLY A 330 6.21 25.25 -3.26
N PHE A 331 6.71 24.01 -3.37
CA PHE A 331 7.59 23.62 -4.46
C PHE A 331 6.80 23.20 -5.70
N VAL A 332 7.39 23.44 -6.87
CA VAL A 332 6.80 23.04 -8.16
C VAL A 332 7.81 22.25 -8.97
N ASP A 333 7.29 21.45 -9.89
CA ASP A 333 8.08 20.59 -10.74
C ASP A 333 9.06 21.33 -11.65
N GLU A 334 10.25 20.73 -11.74
CA GLU A 334 11.37 21.20 -12.55
C GLU A 334 11.47 20.48 -13.91
N TYR A 335 10.62 19.47 -14.16
CA TYR A 335 10.57 18.74 -15.42
C TYR A 335 9.79 19.51 -16.52
N PRO A 336 9.93 19.11 -17.80
CA PRO A 336 9.25 19.78 -18.92
C PRO A 336 7.71 19.77 -18.80
N LEU A 337 7.11 20.95 -18.70
CA LEU A 337 5.65 21.11 -18.68
C LEU A 337 5.05 21.14 -20.10
N PRO A 338 3.74 20.86 -20.26
CA PRO A 338 3.03 21.02 -21.52
C PRO A 338 3.15 22.44 -22.09
N LYS A 339 3.15 22.56 -23.43
CA LYS A 339 3.31 23.85 -24.12
C LYS A 339 2.21 24.84 -23.78
N GLN A 340 1.02 24.38 -23.44
CA GLN A 340 -0.16 25.17 -23.09
C GLN A 340 -0.29 25.44 -21.59
N HIS A 341 0.69 25.07 -20.77
CA HIS A 341 0.63 25.29 -19.33
C HIS A 341 0.51 26.78 -19.00
N GLN A 342 -0.51 27.16 -18.21
CA GLN A 342 -0.91 28.55 -17.99
C GLN A 342 0.23 29.41 -17.42
N LYS A 343 0.98 28.88 -16.44
CA LYS A 343 2.11 29.59 -15.83
C LYS A 343 3.29 29.82 -16.78
N CYS A 344 3.37 29.05 -17.87
CA CYS A 344 4.44 29.19 -18.86
C CYS A 344 4.11 30.23 -19.95
N GLN A 345 2.83 30.61 -20.13
CA GLN A 345 2.44 31.48 -21.25
C GLN A 345 2.92 32.93 -21.13
N GLN A 346 3.22 33.38 -19.91
CA GLN A 346 3.53 34.78 -19.65
C GLN A 346 4.57 34.92 -18.54
N VAL A 347 5.25 36.06 -18.54
CA VAL A 347 6.12 36.47 -17.44
C VAL A 347 5.29 36.59 -16.17
N GLN A 348 5.78 36.00 -15.08
CA GLN A 348 5.09 36.07 -13.80
C GLN A 348 4.96 37.53 -13.35
N GLN A 349 3.81 37.88 -12.76
CA GLN A 349 3.60 39.22 -12.17
C GLN A 349 4.02 39.24 -10.70
N SER A 350 3.93 38.09 -10.03
CA SER A 350 4.36 37.86 -8.67
C SER A 350 4.98 36.47 -8.54
N PRO A 351 5.87 36.25 -7.57
CA PRO A 351 6.38 34.91 -7.29
C PRO A 351 5.24 33.98 -6.86
N PHE A 352 5.30 32.71 -7.26
CA PHE A 352 4.24 31.73 -7.00
C PHE A 352 4.73 30.39 -6.43
N ALA A 353 6.04 30.19 -6.35
CA ALA A 353 6.66 28.96 -5.85
C ALA A 353 7.99 29.30 -5.17
N HIS A 354 8.50 28.40 -4.33
CA HIS A 354 9.79 28.58 -3.65
C HIS A 354 11.00 28.38 -4.58
N ASN A 355 10.96 27.42 -5.50
CA ASN A 355 12.12 26.97 -6.30
C ASN A 355 12.09 27.42 -7.76
N LEU A 356 11.03 28.10 -8.21
CA LEU A 356 10.85 28.36 -9.63
C LEU A 356 10.26 29.75 -9.89
N VAL A 357 10.81 30.42 -10.90
CA VAL A 357 10.27 31.66 -11.46
C VAL A 357 10.16 31.56 -12.98
N VAL A 358 9.19 32.24 -13.60
CA VAL A 358 9.00 32.31 -15.05
C VAL A 358 9.19 33.75 -15.52
N LEU A 359 10.29 33.99 -16.26
CA LEU A 359 10.76 35.31 -16.66
C LEU A 359 11.13 35.34 -18.16
N THR A 360 11.41 36.52 -18.72
CA THR A 360 12.00 36.61 -20.07
C THR A 360 13.47 36.21 -20.03
N ASP A 361 14.00 35.72 -21.14
CA ASP A 361 15.42 35.36 -21.29
C ASP A 361 16.30 36.57 -21.64
N PHE A 362 15.74 37.62 -22.23
CA PHE A 362 16.46 38.81 -22.67
C PHE A 362 15.91 40.11 -22.06
N TYR A 363 16.83 41.03 -21.74
CA TYR A 363 16.55 42.34 -21.17
C TYR A 363 17.43 43.44 -21.81
N GLN A 364 16.91 44.66 -21.87
CA GLN A 364 17.65 45.86 -22.29
C GLN A 364 17.66 46.91 -21.18
N GLY A 365 18.77 47.66 -21.06
CA GLY A 365 18.92 48.75 -20.09
C GLY A 365 20.15 48.61 -19.19
N GLU A 366 20.15 49.40 -18.11
CA GLU A 366 21.24 49.45 -17.14
C GLU A 366 21.26 48.22 -16.24
N ARG A 367 22.39 47.51 -16.21
CA ARG A 367 22.55 46.21 -15.54
C ARG A 367 22.09 46.20 -14.08
N GLU A 368 22.47 47.21 -13.30
CA GLU A 368 22.15 47.26 -11.87
C GLU A 368 20.66 47.47 -11.62
N LYS A 369 20.00 48.34 -12.40
CA LYS A 369 18.55 48.52 -12.34
C LYS A 369 17.80 47.25 -12.75
N LEU A 370 18.28 46.58 -13.82
CA LEU A 370 17.73 45.29 -14.25
C LEU A 370 17.87 44.23 -13.17
N ARG A 371 19.06 44.11 -12.56
CA ARG A 371 19.30 43.14 -11.47
C ARG A 371 18.29 43.35 -10.33
N THR A 372 18.13 44.58 -9.86
CA THR A 372 17.19 44.90 -8.78
C THR A 372 15.74 44.56 -9.17
N SER A 373 15.32 44.92 -10.38
CA SER A 373 13.96 44.64 -10.87
C SER A 373 13.66 43.16 -11.11
N ILE A 374 14.67 42.37 -11.48
CA ILE A 374 14.53 40.92 -11.66
C ILE A 374 14.47 40.24 -10.29
N LEU A 375 15.41 40.58 -9.39
CA LEU A 375 15.50 39.96 -8.08
C LEU A 375 14.26 40.22 -7.22
N SER A 376 13.54 41.33 -7.41
CA SER A 376 12.27 41.57 -6.71
C SER A 376 11.22 40.46 -6.94
N GLN A 377 11.31 39.74 -8.06
CA GLN A 377 10.44 38.63 -8.45
C GLN A 377 10.99 37.25 -8.02
N VAL A 378 12.18 37.18 -7.42
CA VAL A 378 12.85 35.92 -7.06
C VAL A 378 12.68 35.63 -5.57
N PRO A 379 12.03 34.52 -5.18
CA PRO A 379 11.82 34.15 -3.77
C PRO A 379 13.12 34.00 -2.97
N TRP A 380 14.15 33.42 -3.59
CA TRP A 380 15.45 33.16 -2.95
C TRP A 380 16.49 34.28 -3.16
N ARG A 381 16.06 35.47 -3.60
CA ARG A 381 16.97 36.59 -3.93
C ARG A 381 17.99 36.92 -2.84
N ASN A 382 17.58 36.82 -1.59
CA ASN A 382 18.43 37.15 -0.43
C ASN A 382 19.59 36.15 -0.24
N LEU A 383 19.52 34.99 -0.89
CA LEU A 383 20.57 33.96 -0.87
C LEU A 383 21.55 34.10 -2.04
N ILE A 384 21.24 34.93 -3.04
CA ILE A 384 22.12 35.18 -4.18
C ILE A 384 23.16 36.22 -3.77
N LYS A 385 24.44 35.82 -3.74
CA LYS A 385 25.54 36.74 -3.44
C LYS A 385 25.56 37.89 -4.45
N HIS A 386 25.99 39.08 -4.02
CA HIS A 386 26.23 40.21 -4.92
C HIS A 386 27.24 39.87 -6.03
N SER A 387 28.23 39.02 -5.73
CA SER A 387 29.23 38.54 -6.69
C SER A 387 28.72 37.50 -7.68
N THR A 388 27.55 36.88 -7.46
CA THR A 388 26.98 35.90 -8.39
C THR A 388 26.25 36.64 -9.52
N PRO A 389 26.74 36.57 -10.78
CA PRO A 389 26.08 37.19 -11.90
C PRO A 389 24.78 36.43 -12.25
N ILE A 390 23.74 37.20 -12.56
CA ILE A 390 22.47 36.68 -13.10
C ILE A 390 22.17 37.23 -14.50
N LEU A 391 23.01 38.14 -15.00
CA LEU A 391 22.89 38.76 -16.31
C LEU A 391 24.24 38.64 -17.00
N SER A 392 24.23 38.07 -18.20
CA SER A 392 25.40 37.95 -19.07
C SER A 392 25.22 38.84 -20.28
N LYS A 393 26.25 39.59 -20.67
CA LYS A 393 26.16 40.52 -21.80
C LYS A 393 25.92 39.74 -23.09
N TYR A 394 24.89 40.09 -23.83
CA TYR A 394 24.55 39.48 -25.11
C TYR A 394 24.06 40.55 -26.09
N GLN A 395 24.77 40.72 -27.20
CA GLN A 395 24.55 41.80 -28.17
C GLN A 395 24.47 43.18 -27.48
N GLN A 396 23.40 43.95 -27.72
CA GLN A 396 23.15 45.26 -27.11
C GLN A 396 22.39 45.18 -25.77
N GLY A 397 22.16 43.98 -25.23
CA GLY A 397 21.42 43.77 -23.99
C GLY A 397 22.04 42.71 -23.09
N TRP A 398 21.17 42.03 -22.35
CA TRP A 398 21.54 41.08 -21.32
C TRP A 398 20.68 39.82 -21.43
N THR A 399 21.33 38.67 -21.41
CA THR A 399 20.66 37.38 -21.23
C THR A 399 20.58 37.06 -19.74
N LEU A 400 19.39 36.68 -19.27
CA LEU A 400 19.14 36.21 -17.92
C LEU A 400 19.66 34.79 -17.75
N GLY A 401 20.49 34.58 -16.74
CA GLY A 401 21.07 33.29 -16.41
C GLY A 401 22.38 33.44 -15.66
N THR A 402 22.56 32.59 -14.65
CA THR A 402 23.84 32.45 -13.96
C THR A 402 24.79 31.57 -14.79
N PRO A 403 26.00 32.05 -15.13
CA PRO A 403 26.97 31.30 -15.92
C PRO A 403 27.40 29.99 -15.24
N VAL A 404 27.76 28.99 -16.04
CA VAL A 404 28.20 27.66 -15.57
C VAL A 404 29.42 27.73 -14.63
N THR A 405 30.28 28.74 -14.77
CA THR A 405 31.40 28.96 -13.84
C THR A 405 30.96 29.19 -12.38
N TYR A 406 29.70 29.54 -12.17
CA TYR A 406 29.07 29.74 -10.86
C TYR A 406 28.08 28.60 -10.50
N GLN A 407 28.18 27.42 -11.13
CA GLN A 407 27.24 26.32 -10.91
C GLN A 407 27.12 25.82 -9.45
N ASN A 408 28.14 26.09 -8.63
CA ASN A 408 28.17 25.74 -7.20
C ASN A 408 27.58 26.84 -6.30
N GLU A 409 27.16 27.96 -6.88
CA GLU A 409 26.54 29.10 -6.19
C GLU A 409 25.03 29.09 -6.38
N ILE A 410 24.32 29.84 -5.53
CA ILE A 410 22.88 30.08 -5.68
C ILE A 410 22.69 31.21 -6.69
N GLY A 411 21.87 30.98 -7.70
CA GLY A 411 21.69 31.90 -8.81
C GLY A 411 20.34 31.79 -9.49
N LEU A 412 20.32 32.08 -10.79
CA LEU A 412 19.17 31.86 -11.68
C LEU A 412 19.62 30.94 -12.82
N PHE A 413 19.39 29.64 -12.65
CA PHE A 413 19.74 28.64 -13.65
C PHE A 413 18.49 28.22 -14.42
N THR A 414 18.61 28.06 -15.73
CA THR A 414 17.49 27.58 -16.56
C THR A 414 17.08 26.18 -16.11
N THR A 415 15.79 25.94 -15.99
CA THR A 415 15.22 24.60 -15.76
C THR A 415 14.43 24.12 -16.97
N ALA A 416 14.11 22.82 -17.00
CA ALA A 416 13.37 22.22 -18.09
C ALA A 416 11.88 22.63 -18.08
N SER A 417 11.35 23.09 -16.94
CA SER A 417 10.02 23.69 -16.89
C SER A 417 9.91 24.87 -17.86
N CYS A 418 8.76 24.99 -18.54
CA CYS A 418 8.50 26.03 -19.53
C CYS A 418 9.52 26.15 -20.68
N ASN A 419 10.35 25.13 -20.96
CA ASN A 419 11.36 25.16 -22.04
C ASN A 419 10.77 25.09 -23.48
N LYS A 420 9.45 24.95 -23.62
CA LYS A 420 8.72 24.89 -24.91
C LYS A 420 8.14 26.25 -25.33
N GLN A 421 8.48 27.33 -24.64
CA GLN A 421 7.97 28.68 -24.89
C GLN A 421 8.94 29.50 -25.73
N ARG A 422 8.43 30.53 -26.41
CA ARG A 422 9.25 31.44 -27.24
C ARG A 422 9.69 32.70 -26.48
N THR A 423 8.92 33.13 -25.50
CA THR A 423 9.05 34.46 -24.87
C THR A 423 9.38 34.38 -23.38
N THR A 424 9.28 33.19 -22.79
CA THR A 424 9.45 32.95 -21.37
C THR A 424 10.37 31.75 -21.15
N GLN A 425 11.04 31.73 -20.01
CA GLN A 425 11.90 30.66 -19.55
C GLN A 425 11.73 30.52 -18.04
N ALA A 426 11.74 29.27 -17.54
CA ALA A 426 11.75 29.04 -16.11
C ALA A 426 13.19 29.01 -15.57
N PHE A 427 13.37 29.58 -14.38
CA PHE A 427 14.64 29.61 -13.68
C PHE A 427 14.49 29.04 -12.27
N LYS A 428 15.53 28.36 -11.80
CA LYS A 428 15.64 27.71 -10.49
C LYS A 428 16.93 28.13 -9.76
N PRO A 429 17.02 27.99 -8.42
CA PRO A 429 18.15 28.47 -7.63
C PRO A 429 19.46 27.70 -7.83
N LEU A 430 19.38 26.44 -8.25
CA LEU A 430 20.52 25.52 -8.36
C LEU A 430 20.75 25.06 -9.80
N ALA A 431 22.01 24.92 -10.19
CA ALA A 431 22.38 24.36 -11.49
C ALA A 431 22.13 22.85 -11.58
N SER A 432 22.25 22.14 -10.46
CA SER A 432 22.09 20.69 -10.42
C SER A 432 20.63 20.25 -10.59
N ARG A 433 20.45 19.00 -11.01
CA ARG A 433 19.16 18.33 -10.97
C ARG A 433 18.75 18.06 -9.52
N THR A 434 17.45 18.13 -9.26
CA THR A 434 16.88 18.01 -7.90
C THR A 434 15.72 17.01 -7.90
N LYS A 435 15.25 16.64 -6.71
CA LYS A 435 14.05 15.80 -6.52
C LYS A 435 12.80 16.29 -7.29
N LEU A 436 12.72 17.59 -7.60
CA LEU A 436 11.60 18.18 -8.34
C LEU A 436 11.73 18.02 -9.86
N GLU A 437 12.91 17.64 -10.36
CA GLU A 437 13.11 17.30 -11.77
C GLU A 437 12.95 15.79 -11.99
N TYR A 438 13.40 14.98 -11.01
CA TYR A 438 13.25 13.53 -11.01
C TYR A 438 13.20 13.03 -9.56
N PHE A 439 12.13 12.34 -9.18
CA PHE A 439 11.80 12.07 -7.78
C PHE A 439 12.84 11.23 -7.03
N GLU A 440 13.64 10.39 -7.69
CA GLU A 440 14.69 9.59 -7.05
C GLU A 440 15.94 10.41 -6.69
N LEU A 441 16.04 11.67 -7.16
CA LEU A 441 17.15 12.54 -6.81
C LEU A 441 17.00 13.10 -5.39
N TYR A 442 18.09 13.65 -4.86
CA TYR A 442 18.13 14.24 -3.53
C TYR A 442 17.27 15.51 -3.43
N PHE A 443 16.66 15.74 -2.26
CA PHE A 443 16.03 17.02 -1.93
C PHE A 443 17.10 17.98 -1.39
N PRO A 444 17.43 19.09 -2.08
CA PRO A 444 18.56 19.94 -1.70
C PRO A 444 18.36 20.64 -0.37
N GLU A 445 19.42 20.74 0.44
CA GLU A 445 19.38 21.51 1.69
C GLU A 445 19.06 22.99 1.47
N ILE A 446 19.48 23.54 0.34
CA ILE A 446 19.14 24.93 0.03
C ILE A 446 17.63 25.14 -0.12
N TYR A 447 16.86 24.12 -0.50
CA TYR A 447 15.41 24.25 -0.60
C TYR A 447 14.80 24.44 0.79
N LEU A 448 15.36 23.79 1.81
CA LEU A 448 14.97 24.04 3.19
C LEU A 448 15.28 25.48 3.62
N ASN A 449 16.47 25.98 3.27
CA ASN A 449 16.83 27.38 3.58
C ASN A 449 15.90 28.38 2.87
N ILE A 450 15.44 28.06 1.66
CA ILE A 450 14.48 28.90 0.91
C ILE A 450 13.10 28.89 1.57
N ILE A 451 12.62 27.74 2.06
CA ILE A 451 11.37 27.65 2.82
C ILE A 451 11.46 28.53 4.07
N GLU A 452 12.59 28.50 4.80
CA GLU A 452 12.79 29.27 6.04
C GLU A 452 12.61 30.77 5.86
N LEU A 453 12.88 31.31 4.66
CA LEU A 453 12.66 32.73 4.37
C LEU A 453 11.19 33.13 4.45
N ALA A 454 10.28 32.24 4.05
CA ALA A 454 8.84 32.51 4.02
C ALA A 454 7.99 31.22 4.06
N PRO A 455 7.96 30.47 5.18
CA PRO A 455 7.47 29.07 5.21
C PRO A 455 6.00 28.87 4.83
N ARG A 456 5.20 29.95 4.81
CA ARG A 456 3.75 29.90 4.56
C ARG A 456 3.34 30.62 3.28
N LEU A 457 4.27 31.21 2.53
CA LEU A 457 3.94 32.15 1.44
C LEU A 457 3.33 31.45 0.21
N PHE A 458 3.84 30.27 -0.13
CA PHE A 458 3.40 29.52 -1.33
C PHE A 458 2.74 28.19 -0.99
N LEU A 459 2.18 28.06 0.22
CA LEU A 459 1.43 26.86 0.58
C LEU A 459 0.33 26.60 -0.45
N MET A 460 0.21 25.34 -0.87
CA MET A 460 -0.92 24.93 -1.68
C MET A 460 -2.25 25.35 -0.99
N PRO A 461 -3.28 25.75 -1.76
CA PRO A 461 -4.57 26.07 -1.15
C PRO A 461 -5.13 24.87 -0.37
N ASN A 462 -5.83 25.13 0.74
CA ASN A 462 -6.45 24.10 1.57
C ASN A 462 -7.47 23.30 0.72
N TYR A 463 -7.54 21.98 0.93
CA TYR A 463 -8.46 21.11 0.19
C TYR A 463 -9.91 21.56 0.29
N HIS A 464 -10.40 21.99 1.47
CA HIS A 464 -11.75 22.52 1.64
C HIS A 464 -12.04 23.72 0.73
N PHE A 465 -11.05 24.58 0.50
CA PHE A 465 -11.21 25.75 -0.37
C PHE A 465 -11.29 25.34 -1.84
N ASN A 466 -10.40 24.45 -2.29
CA ASN A 466 -10.37 23.98 -3.67
C ASN A 466 -11.66 23.22 -4.02
N LEU A 467 -12.10 22.30 -3.15
CA LEU A 467 -13.30 21.50 -3.38
C LEU A 467 -14.58 22.36 -3.42
N LYS A 468 -14.70 23.37 -2.55
CA LYS A 468 -15.86 24.28 -2.57
C LYS A 468 -15.91 25.15 -3.82
N ARG A 469 -14.74 25.57 -4.35
CA ARG A 469 -14.67 26.36 -5.59
C ARG A 469 -15.09 25.52 -6.79
N ASP A 470 -14.64 24.27 -6.86
CA ASP A 470 -14.87 23.43 -8.03
C ASP A 470 -16.30 22.89 -8.11
N LEU A 471 -17.06 22.89 -6.99
CA LEU A 471 -18.52 22.66 -6.96
C LEU A 471 -19.37 23.90 -7.26
N ALA A 472 -18.79 25.10 -7.22
CA ALA A 472 -19.50 26.36 -7.51
C ALA A 472 -19.56 26.68 -9.01
N HIS A 473 -18.97 25.80 -9.84
CA HIS A 473 -18.97 25.80 -11.29
C HIS A 473 -19.55 24.49 -11.80
#